data_AF-A0A101WQM1-F1
#
_entry.id   AF-A0A101WQM1-F1
#
_cell.length_a   1.000
_cell.length_b   1.000
_cell.length_c   1.000
_cell.angle_alpha   90.00
_cell.angle_beta   90.00
_cell.angle_gamma   90.00
#
_symmetry.space_group_name_H-M   'P 1'
#
loop_
_entity.id
_entity.type
_entity.pdbx_description
1 polymer ?
#
loop_
_entity_poly.entity_id
_entity_poly.type
_entity_poly.pdbx_seq_one_letter_code
_entity_poly.pdbx_strand_id
1 'polypeptide(L)'
;MDKIASTASILELGPENLIIATQLEPATYVITSKVYEREHFFENPNPSVNRDQIDQFIIYPSRLIQTVAEIRNMYKGWSKIDLAQPAELIGIHNQDPSILYIQFSLDLRYFIYTRCLTINSEMVKEELFGRKHNFRLRALSHEDEQYLISKLRFMPKTKKTFSFYPLKKSYSFTHTKRHLSL
;
A
#
# COMPACT_ATOMS: atom_id res chain seq x y z
N MET A 1 29.79 26.68 6.00
CA MET A 1 28.91 26.06 4.97
C MET A 1 29.10 24.56 5.10
N ASP A 2 28.42 23.97 6.07
CA ASP A 2 28.58 22.55 6.37
C ASP A 2 27.77 21.73 5.39
N LYS A 3 28.47 20.97 4.55
CA LYS A 3 27.88 19.86 3.80
C LYS A 3 27.35 18.87 4.83
N ILE A 4 26.05 18.90 5.09
CA ILE A 4 25.33 17.77 5.69
C ILE A 4 25.50 16.62 4.70
N ALA A 5 26.47 15.75 4.98
CA ALA A 5 26.68 14.53 4.22
C ALA A 5 25.37 13.76 4.20
N SER A 6 24.87 13.49 3.00
CA SER A 6 23.65 12.72 2.73
C SER A 6 23.62 11.45 3.59
N THR A 7 22.86 11.47 4.67
CA THR A 7 22.53 10.31 5.52
C THR A 7 21.49 9.39 4.86
N ALA A 8 21.17 9.65 3.59
CA ALA A 8 20.30 8.82 2.78
C ALA A 8 21.12 7.91 1.85
N SER A 9 20.78 6.61 1.83
CA SER A 9 21.31 5.68 0.84
C SER A 9 20.18 5.24 -0.10
N ILE A 10 20.47 5.23 -1.39
CA ILE A 10 19.51 4.91 -2.45
C ILE A 10 20.01 3.65 -3.15
N LEU A 11 19.12 2.67 -3.29
CA LEU A 11 19.38 1.41 -3.95
C LEU A 11 18.29 1.16 -5.00
N GLU A 12 18.70 1.03 -6.26
CA GLU A 12 17.80 0.61 -7.33
C GLU A 12 17.52 -0.89 -7.26
N LEU A 13 16.25 -1.26 -7.44
CA LEU A 13 15.78 -2.62 -7.67
C LEU A 13 15.42 -2.75 -9.15
N GLY A 14 16.44 -2.91 -9.99
CA GLY A 14 16.25 -3.40 -11.36
C GLY A 14 16.18 -4.93 -11.34
N PRO A 15 15.31 -5.59 -12.13
CA PRO A 15 14.42 -5.06 -13.18
C PRO A 15 13.04 -4.55 -12.73
N GLU A 16 12.76 -4.53 -11.44
CA GLU A 16 11.43 -4.20 -10.89
C GLU A 16 11.03 -2.71 -11.06
N ASN A 17 11.95 -1.85 -11.50
CA ASN A 17 11.76 -0.39 -11.58
C ASN A 17 11.34 0.23 -10.24
N LEU A 18 11.90 -0.29 -9.15
CA LEU A 18 11.69 0.23 -7.81
C LEU A 18 12.97 0.82 -7.22
N ILE A 19 12.82 1.69 -6.23
CA ILE A 19 13.92 2.27 -5.46
C ILE A 19 13.68 1.99 -3.98
N ILE A 20 14.72 1.52 -3.28
CA ILE A 20 14.78 1.53 -1.82
C ILE A 20 15.59 2.76 -1.42
N ALA A 21 14.98 3.68 -0.66
CA ALA A 21 15.69 4.79 -0.04
C ALA A 21 15.68 4.63 1.48
N THR A 22 16.85 4.69 2.11
CA THR A 22 16.99 4.59 3.56
C THR A 22 17.41 5.93 4.13
N GLN A 23 16.93 6.28 5.32
CA GLN A 23 17.30 7.49 6.03
C GLN A 23 17.43 7.20 7.53
N LEU A 24 18.56 7.58 8.12
CA LEU A 24 18.73 7.55 9.57
C LEU A 24 17.98 8.72 10.21
N GLU A 25 17.13 8.42 11.19
CA GLU A 25 16.49 9.41 12.05
C GLU A 25 17.34 9.59 13.34
N PRO A 26 18.06 10.72 13.49
CA PRO A 26 19.03 10.86 14.58
C PRO A 26 18.41 10.88 15.97
N ALA A 27 17.17 11.37 16.10
CA ALA A 27 16.49 11.53 17.39
C ALA A 27 16.09 10.18 18.02
N THR A 28 15.70 9.23 17.19
CA THR A 28 15.19 7.90 17.59
C THR A 28 16.21 6.80 17.34
N TYR A 29 17.29 7.10 16.61
CA TYR A 29 18.33 6.16 16.20
C TYR A 29 17.77 4.93 15.45
N VAL A 30 16.74 5.16 14.64
CA VAL A 30 16.17 4.17 13.72
C VAL A 30 16.42 4.60 12.29
N ILE A 31 16.45 3.62 11.39
CA ILE A 31 16.50 3.84 9.95
C ILE A 31 15.10 3.61 9.40
N THR A 32 14.59 4.61 8.69
CA THR A 32 13.42 4.43 7.85
C THR A 32 13.87 3.95 6.48
N SER A 33 13.31 2.85 5.99
CA SER A 33 13.53 2.35 4.63
C SER A 33 12.22 2.42 3.88
N LYS A 34 12.17 3.20 2.81
CA LYS A 34 10.99 3.40 1.97
C LYS A 34 11.21 2.78 0.59
N VAL A 35 10.15 2.21 0.04
CA VAL A 35 10.13 1.64 -1.32
C VAL A 35 9.31 2.55 -2.21
N TYR A 36 9.84 2.90 -3.37
CA TYR A 36 9.20 3.79 -4.34
C TYR A 36 9.18 3.16 -5.72
N GLU A 37 8.22 3.56 -6.54
CA GLU A 37 8.38 3.43 -8.00
C GLU A 37 9.50 4.38 -8.45
N ARG A 38 10.35 3.90 -9.36
CA ARG A 38 11.50 4.66 -9.85
C ARG A 38 11.09 6.04 -10.38
N GLU A 39 10.03 6.09 -11.17
CA GLU A 39 9.50 7.32 -11.78
C GLU A 39 9.09 8.35 -10.72
N HIS A 40 8.24 7.97 -9.77
CA HIS A 40 7.79 8.84 -8.68
C HIS A 40 8.93 9.28 -7.75
N PHE A 41 9.94 8.43 -7.56
CA PHE A 41 11.11 8.83 -6.78
C PHE A 41 11.89 9.95 -7.48
N PHE A 42 12.10 9.88 -8.79
CA PHE A 42 12.90 10.90 -9.49
C PHE A 42 12.17 12.24 -9.65
N GLU A 43 10.83 12.25 -9.63
CA GLU A 43 10.05 13.50 -9.56
C GLU A 43 10.27 14.24 -8.23
N ASN A 44 10.45 13.50 -7.14
CA ASN A 44 10.75 14.06 -5.82
C ASN A 44 11.77 13.20 -5.06
N PRO A 45 13.08 13.38 -5.29
CA PRO A 45 14.11 12.44 -4.83
C PRO A 45 14.45 12.54 -3.35
N ASN A 46 13.75 13.40 -2.59
CA ASN A 46 14.00 13.57 -1.16
C ASN A 46 13.05 12.66 -0.34
N PRO A 47 13.54 11.55 0.26
CA PRO A 47 12.69 10.59 0.97
C PRO A 47 12.02 11.17 2.22
N SER A 48 12.53 12.27 2.79
CA SER A 48 11.92 12.91 3.96
C SER A 48 10.61 13.63 3.64
N VAL A 49 10.45 14.08 2.40
CA VAL A 49 9.28 14.86 1.95
C VAL A 49 8.45 14.10 0.92
N ASN A 50 9.05 13.17 0.18
CA ASN A 50 8.33 12.32 -0.76
C ASN A 50 7.42 11.35 -0.01
N ARG A 51 6.12 11.48 -0.28
CA ARG A 51 5.03 10.71 0.33
C ARG A 51 4.52 9.59 -0.57
N ASP A 52 5.02 9.50 -1.79
CA ASP A 52 4.58 8.55 -2.82
C ASP A 52 5.35 7.22 -2.71
N GLN A 53 5.68 6.83 -1.47
CA GLN A 53 6.23 5.50 -1.20
C GLN A 53 5.14 4.43 -1.32
N ILE A 54 5.50 3.31 -1.94
CA ILE A 54 4.73 2.06 -1.95
C ILE A 54 4.68 1.45 -0.56
N ASP A 55 5.81 1.49 0.17
CA ASP A 55 5.95 0.82 1.45
C ASP A 55 6.99 1.52 2.34
N GLN A 56 6.89 1.30 3.65
CA GLN A 56 7.79 1.87 4.64
C GLN A 56 8.08 0.90 5.78
N PHE A 57 9.36 0.78 6.11
CA PHE A 57 9.87 -0.05 7.19
C PHE A 57 10.67 0.81 8.18
N ILE A 58 10.50 0.55 9.48
CA ILE A 58 11.31 1.13 10.55
C ILE A 58 12.25 0.04 11.06
N ILE A 59 13.55 0.31 11.01
CA ILE A 59 14.60 -0.70 11.16
C ILE A 59 15.67 -0.19 12.10
N TYR A 60 16.17 -1.03 13.01
CA TYR A 60 17.38 -0.70 13.76
C TYR A 60 18.62 -0.77 12.86
N PRO A 61 19.63 0.12 13.04
CA PRO A 61 20.84 0.13 12.21
C PRO A 61 21.52 -1.24 12.07
N SER A 62 21.55 -2.04 13.13
CA SER A 62 22.14 -3.40 13.14
C SER A 62 21.45 -4.41 12.21
N ARG A 63 20.21 -4.12 11.76
CA ARG A 63 19.42 -5.00 10.88
C ARG A 63 19.30 -4.47 9.45
N LEU A 64 19.97 -3.37 9.12
CA LEU A 64 19.81 -2.70 7.83
C LEU A 64 20.07 -3.64 6.65
N ILE A 65 21.23 -4.28 6.61
CA ILE A 65 21.65 -5.15 5.50
C ILE A 65 20.67 -6.31 5.31
N GLN A 66 20.29 -6.98 6.41
CA GLN A 66 19.35 -8.09 6.37
C GLN A 66 17.98 -7.63 5.85
N THR A 67 17.46 -6.53 6.39
CA THR A 67 16.11 -6.05 6.05
C THR A 67 16.06 -5.57 4.60
N VAL A 68 17.10 -4.89 4.11
CA VAL A 68 17.18 -4.50 2.69
C VAL A 68 17.20 -5.72 1.77
N ALA A 69 17.90 -6.80 2.15
CA ALA A 69 17.87 -8.06 1.41
C ALA A 69 16.48 -8.72 1.42
N GLU A 70 15.78 -8.67 2.56
CA GLU A 70 14.40 -9.16 2.69
C GLU A 70 13.43 -8.35 1.84
N ILE A 71 13.54 -7.02 1.82
CA ILE A 71 12.74 -6.13 0.95
C ILE A 71 13.01 -6.45 -0.52
N ARG A 72 14.28 -6.54 -0.94
CA ARG A 72 14.63 -6.91 -2.32
C ARG A 72 13.99 -8.24 -2.73
N ASN A 73 14.05 -9.24 -1.86
CA ASN A 73 13.49 -10.56 -2.13
C ASN A 73 11.95 -10.57 -2.12
N MET A 74 11.32 -9.71 -1.33
CA MET A 74 9.87 -9.50 -1.32
C MET A 74 9.38 -8.87 -2.63
N TYR A 75 10.08 -7.86 -3.13
CA TYR A 75 9.73 -7.18 -4.38
C TYR A 75 10.27 -7.87 -5.63
N LYS A 76 11.07 -8.94 -5.52
CA LYS A 76 11.57 -9.68 -6.68
C LYS A 76 10.43 -10.09 -7.62
N GLY A 77 10.58 -9.78 -8.91
CA GLY A 77 9.56 -10.06 -9.94
C GLY A 77 8.27 -9.25 -9.76
N TRP A 78 8.30 -8.16 -8.97
CA TRP A 78 7.19 -7.23 -8.89
C TRP A 78 6.90 -6.64 -10.28
N SER A 79 5.61 -6.50 -10.56
CA SER A 79 5.09 -5.93 -11.79
C SER A 79 3.73 -5.30 -11.50
N LYS A 80 3.41 -4.24 -12.26
CA LYS A 80 2.07 -3.63 -12.25
C LYS A 80 1.01 -4.68 -12.60
N ILE A 81 -0.20 -4.47 -12.12
CA ILE A 81 -1.30 -5.41 -12.35
C ILE A 81 -1.76 -5.34 -13.80
N ASP A 82 -1.96 -6.50 -14.43
CA ASP A 82 -2.64 -6.57 -15.72
C ASP A 82 -4.15 -6.35 -15.54
N LEU A 83 -4.61 -5.16 -15.96
CA LEU A 83 -5.99 -4.73 -15.81
C LEU A 83 -6.98 -5.55 -16.66
N ALA A 84 -6.49 -6.29 -17.66
CA ALA A 84 -7.31 -7.14 -18.52
C ALA A 84 -7.72 -8.46 -17.83
N GLN A 85 -6.97 -8.89 -16.81
CA GLN A 85 -7.24 -10.16 -16.15
C GLN A 85 -8.54 -10.10 -15.32
N PRO A 86 -9.37 -11.15 -15.36
CA PRO A 86 -10.55 -11.23 -14.50
C PRO A 86 -10.12 -11.37 -13.03
N ALA A 87 -10.89 -10.72 -12.15
CA ALA A 87 -10.71 -10.91 -10.71
C ALA A 87 -11.67 -11.99 -10.22
N GLU A 88 -11.15 -12.95 -9.46
CA GLU A 88 -11.92 -14.03 -8.87
C GLU A 88 -12.02 -13.87 -7.36
N LEU A 89 -13.24 -13.90 -6.83
CA LEU A 89 -13.45 -13.83 -5.39
C LEU A 89 -13.20 -15.19 -4.75
N ILE A 90 -12.26 -15.24 -3.81
CA ILE A 90 -11.92 -16.46 -3.06
C ILE A 90 -12.73 -16.55 -1.77
N GLY A 91 -12.77 -15.46 -1.00
CA GLY A 91 -13.42 -15.46 0.32
C GLY A 91 -13.75 -14.07 0.84
N ILE A 92 -14.78 -14.01 1.68
CA ILE A 92 -15.17 -12.82 2.43
C ILE A 92 -15.21 -13.22 3.90
N HIS A 93 -14.44 -12.55 4.72
CA HIS A 93 -14.34 -12.80 6.16
C HIS A 93 -14.83 -11.56 6.90
N ASN A 94 -16.00 -11.69 7.50
CA ASN A 94 -16.76 -10.59 8.11
C ASN A 94 -17.21 -10.91 9.54
N GLN A 95 -16.43 -11.75 10.24
CA GLN A 95 -16.70 -12.15 11.63
C GLN A 95 -16.48 -10.98 12.61
N ASP A 96 -15.58 -10.05 12.26
CA ASP A 96 -15.34 -8.83 13.01
C ASP A 96 -16.29 -7.72 12.51
N PRO A 97 -17.05 -7.05 13.41
CA PRO A 97 -17.96 -5.97 13.02
C PRO A 97 -17.23 -4.68 12.58
N SER A 98 -15.95 -4.53 12.94
CA SER A 98 -15.13 -3.36 12.66
C SER A 98 -14.15 -3.55 11.51
N ILE A 99 -13.90 -4.81 11.11
CA ILE A 99 -12.93 -5.14 10.06
C ILE A 99 -13.57 -6.06 9.02
N LEU A 100 -13.44 -5.67 7.75
CA LEU A 100 -13.79 -6.49 6.61
C LEU A 100 -12.51 -6.97 5.92
N TYR A 101 -12.41 -8.29 5.74
CA TYR A 101 -11.37 -8.92 4.94
C TYR A 101 -11.97 -9.59 3.71
N ILE A 102 -11.37 -9.36 2.54
CA ILE A 102 -11.75 -10.03 1.29
C ILE A 102 -10.50 -10.60 0.65
N GLN A 103 -10.53 -11.89 0.33
CA GLN A 103 -9.51 -12.57 -0.44
C GLN A 103 -9.98 -12.76 -1.88
N PHE A 104 -9.12 -12.44 -2.82
CA PHE A 104 -9.40 -12.55 -4.25
C PHE A 104 -8.10 -12.78 -5.02
N SER A 105 -8.22 -13.29 -6.23
CA SER A 105 -7.10 -13.46 -7.15
C SER A 105 -7.32 -12.67 -8.42
N LEU A 106 -6.21 -12.41 -9.11
CA LEU A 106 -6.17 -11.93 -10.48
C LEU A 106 -5.10 -12.76 -11.18
N ASP A 107 -5.54 -13.69 -12.04
CA ASP A 107 -4.72 -14.78 -12.57
C ASP A 107 -4.00 -15.55 -11.43
N LEU A 108 -2.67 -15.67 -11.48
CA LEU A 108 -1.86 -16.39 -10.49
C LEU A 108 -1.49 -15.57 -9.24
N ARG A 109 -1.93 -14.30 -9.18
CA ARG A 109 -1.64 -13.38 -8.07
C ARG A 109 -2.81 -13.34 -7.10
N TYR A 110 -2.51 -13.34 -5.81
CA TYR A 110 -3.50 -13.38 -4.75
C TYR A 110 -3.41 -12.11 -3.91
N PHE A 111 -4.55 -11.63 -3.47
CA PHE A 111 -4.67 -10.34 -2.82
C PHE A 111 -5.56 -10.42 -1.60
N ILE A 112 -5.21 -9.62 -0.60
CA ILE A 112 -6.01 -9.38 0.59
C ILE A 112 -6.41 -7.92 0.59
N TYR A 113 -7.71 -7.70 0.49
CA TYR A 113 -8.33 -6.43 0.80
C TYR A 113 -8.68 -6.39 2.29
N THR A 114 -8.33 -5.29 2.94
CA THR A 114 -8.69 -5.02 4.34
C THR A 114 -9.38 -3.66 4.43
N ARG A 115 -10.50 -3.59 5.14
CA ARG A 115 -11.15 -2.34 5.53
C ARG A 115 -11.35 -2.31 7.03
N CYS A 116 -10.90 -1.23 7.68
CA CYS A 116 -11.07 -1.03 9.11
C CYS A 116 -11.89 0.23 9.37
N LEU A 117 -13.04 0.07 10.01
CA LEU A 117 -13.96 1.18 10.32
C LEU A 117 -13.41 2.08 11.43
N THR A 118 -12.67 1.51 12.39
CA THR A 118 -12.13 2.23 13.55
C THR A 118 -11.16 3.33 13.17
N ILE A 119 -10.27 3.04 12.22
CA ILE A 119 -9.27 4.01 11.71
C ILE A 119 -9.68 4.59 10.35
N ASN A 120 -10.89 4.29 9.88
CA ASN A 120 -11.43 4.74 8.60
C ASN A 120 -10.47 4.51 7.41
N SER A 121 -9.90 3.32 7.32
CA SER A 121 -8.93 2.97 6.28
C SER A 121 -9.35 1.76 5.47
N GLU A 122 -8.86 1.69 4.25
CA GLU A 122 -8.88 0.48 3.44
C GLU A 122 -7.57 0.34 2.68
N MET A 123 -7.18 -0.89 2.39
CA MET A 123 -5.96 -1.19 1.65
C MET A 123 -6.05 -2.53 0.93
N VAL A 124 -5.21 -2.70 -0.08
CA VAL A 124 -4.99 -3.99 -0.76
C VAL A 124 -3.51 -4.35 -0.72
N LYS A 125 -3.21 -5.58 -0.34
CA LYS A 125 -1.86 -6.14 -0.40
C LYS A 125 -1.85 -7.43 -1.19
N GLU A 126 -0.75 -7.67 -1.89
CA GLU A 126 -0.49 -8.94 -2.54
C GLU A 126 0.03 -9.96 -1.54
N GLU A 127 -0.49 -11.18 -1.62
CA GLU A 127 -0.09 -12.31 -0.80
C GLU A 127 1.00 -13.13 -1.51
N LEU A 128 2.18 -13.18 -0.89
CA LEU A 128 3.35 -13.93 -1.34
C LEU A 128 3.42 -15.28 -0.63
N PHE A 129 3.05 -16.36 -1.33
CA PHE A 129 3.13 -17.71 -0.78
C PHE A 129 4.59 -18.15 -0.52
N GLY A 130 4.77 -19.00 0.51
CA GLY A 130 6.08 -19.54 0.89
C GLY A 130 6.99 -18.56 1.65
N ARG A 131 6.50 -17.38 2.03
CA ARG A 131 7.25 -16.40 2.85
C ARG A 131 6.89 -16.50 4.34
N LYS A 132 7.84 -16.11 5.20
CA LYS A 132 7.62 -15.97 6.65
C LYS A 132 6.49 -14.95 6.92
N HIS A 133 5.78 -15.10 8.03
CA HIS A 133 4.59 -14.31 8.37
C HIS A 133 4.77 -12.78 8.20
N ASN A 134 5.95 -12.24 8.52
CA ASN A 134 6.19 -10.79 8.50
C ASN A 134 6.42 -10.19 7.10
N PHE A 135 6.66 -11.01 6.07
CA PHE A 135 6.90 -10.59 4.68
C PHE A 135 5.98 -11.33 3.70
N ARG A 136 4.87 -11.87 4.22
CA ARG A 136 3.87 -12.57 3.42
C ARG A 136 3.03 -11.58 2.59
N LEU A 137 2.95 -10.32 3.00
CA LEU A 137 2.15 -9.31 2.32
C LEU A 137 3.05 -8.23 1.75
N ARG A 138 2.88 -7.96 0.46
CA ARG A 138 3.59 -6.93 -0.29
C ARG A 138 2.63 -5.81 -0.67
N ALA A 139 3.03 -4.57 -0.45
CA ALA A 139 2.26 -3.40 -0.87
C ALA A 139 2.29 -3.24 -2.40
N LEU A 140 1.31 -2.51 -2.92
CA LEU A 140 1.13 -2.22 -4.34
C LEU A 140 1.39 -0.74 -4.60
N SER A 141 1.60 -0.36 -5.87
CA SER A 141 1.53 1.04 -6.24
C SER A 141 0.15 1.60 -5.89
N HIS A 142 0.08 2.91 -5.66
CA HIS A 142 -1.18 3.56 -5.34
C HIS A 142 -2.23 3.33 -6.45
N GLU A 143 -1.81 3.39 -7.71
CA GLU A 143 -2.68 3.16 -8.86
C GLU A 143 -3.29 1.75 -8.87
N ASP A 144 -2.45 0.72 -8.68
CA ASP A 144 -2.88 -0.68 -8.65
C ASP A 144 -3.81 -0.95 -7.47
N GLU A 145 -3.48 -0.42 -6.29
CA GLU A 145 -4.34 -0.52 -5.11
C GLU A 145 -5.71 0.11 -5.35
N GLN A 146 -5.77 1.35 -5.85
CA GLN A 146 -7.04 2.03 -6.14
C GLN A 146 -7.85 1.31 -7.21
N TYR A 147 -7.20 0.80 -8.26
CA TYR A 147 -7.85 0.01 -9.29
C TYR A 147 -8.51 -1.25 -8.69
N LEU A 148 -7.78 -2.02 -7.88
CA LEU A 148 -8.31 -3.24 -7.27
C LEU A 148 -9.45 -2.94 -6.28
N ILE A 149 -9.32 -1.88 -5.46
CA ILE A 149 -10.40 -1.43 -4.57
C ILE A 149 -11.65 -1.09 -5.38
N SER A 150 -11.50 -0.33 -6.47
CA SER A 150 -12.60 0.01 -7.38
C SER A 150 -13.25 -1.25 -7.95
N LYS A 151 -12.45 -2.17 -8.50
CA LYS A 151 -12.93 -3.44 -9.06
C LYS A 151 -13.75 -4.23 -8.05
N LEU A 152 -13.27 -4.38 -6.80
CA LEU A 152 -14.01 -5.03 -5.73
C LEU A 152 -15.33 -4.32 -5.40
N ARG A 153 -15.38 -2.99 -5.39
CA ARG A 153 -16.61 -2.24 -5.07
C ARG A 153 -17.73 -2.46 -6.10
N PHE A 154 -17.38 -2.78 -7.34
CA PHE A 154 -18.33 -3.03 -8.42
C PHE A 154 -18.67 -4.51 -8.62
N MET A 155 -17.93 -5.43 -8.00
CA MET A 155 -18.28 -6.85 -8.03
C MET A 155 -19.56 -7.11 -7.20
N PRO A 156 -20.56 -7.85 -7.72
CA PRO A 156 -21.87 -7.99 -7.07
C PRO A 156 -21.83 -8.54 -5.64
N LYS A 157 -21.02 -9.58 -5.38
CA LYS A 157 -20.91 -10.23 -4.07
C LYS A 157 -20.31 -9.32 -3.01
N THR A 158 -19.22 -8.63 -3.36
CA THR A 158 -18.48 -7.73 -2.47
C THR A 158 -19.16 -6.39 -2.29
N LYS A 159 -19.84 -5.86 -3.32
CA LYS A 159 -20.66 -4.63 -3.24
C LYS A 159 -21.68 -4.69 -2.11
N LYS A 160 -22.37 -5.83 -1.98
CA LYS A 160 -23.31 -6.05 -0.88
C LYS A 160 -22.59 -6.01 0.46
N THR A 161 -21.46 -6.70 0.59
CA THR A 161 -20.66 -6.69 1.82
C THR A 161 -20.20 -5.30 2.21
N PHE A 162 -19.75 -4.47 1.26
CA PHE A 162 -19.32 -3.10 1.53
C PHE A 162 -20.40 -2.22 2.15
N SER A 163 -21.68 -2.49 1.87
CA SER A 163 -22.79 -1.75 2.48
C SER A 163 -22.91 -1.95 3.99
N PHE A 164 -22.43 -3.09 4.51
CA PHE A 164 -22.37 -3.35 5.97
C PHE A 164 -21.14 -2.75 6.64
N TYR A 165 -20.15 -2.30 5.85
CA TYR A 165 -18.92 -1.69 6.32
C TYR A 165 -18.73 -0.28 5.72
N PRO A 166 -19.61 0.68 6.03
CA PRO A 166 -19.53 2.03 5.48
C PRO A 166 -18.36 2.79 6.11
N LEU A 167 -17.39 3.20 5.28
CA LEU A 167 -16.40 4.20 5.70
C LEU A 167 -17.09 5.56 5.87
N LYS A 168 -16.72 6.30 6.92
CA LYS A 168 -17.23 7.65 7.14
C LYS A 168 -16.75 8.50 5.98
N LYS A 169 -17.69 8.93 5.12
CA LYS A 169 -17.40 9.95 4.11
C LYS A 169 -17.09 11.25 4.86
N SER A 170 -15.83 11.67 4.84
CA SER A 170 -15.40 12.99 5.30
C SER A 170 -15.82 14.14 4.36
N TYR A 171 -16.75 13.89 3.43
CA TYR A 171 -17.38 14.92 2.63
C TYR A 171 -18.63 15.43 3.35
N SER A 172 -18.48 16.50 4.14
CA SER A 172 -19.59 17.36 4.53
C SER A 172 -20.08 18.14 3.31
N PHE A 173 -20.79 17.48 2.39
CA PHE A 173 -21.68 18.18 1.47
C PHE A 173 -22.96 18.49 2.24
N THR A 174 -22.96 19.61 2.95
CA THR A 174 -24.19 20.27 3.39
C THR A 174 -24.95 20.73 2.15
N HIS A 175 -25.86 19.88 1.67
CA HIS A 175 -26.82 20.29 0.65
C HIS A 175 -27.86 21.20 1.33
N THR A 176 -27.54 22.48 1.51
CA THR A 176 -28.54 23.49 1.86
C THR A 176 -29.52 23.58 0.70
N LYS A 177 -30.67 22.92 0.83
CA LYS A 177 -31.84 23.21 -0.01
C LYS A 177 -32.19 24.69 0.19
N ARG A 178 -31.80 25.55 -0.75
CA ARG A 178 -32.46 26.85 -0.89
C ARG A 178 -33.90 26.56 -1.29
N HIS A 179 -34.82 26.77 -0.35
CA HIS A 179 -36.22 26.97 -0.69
C HIS A 179 -36.28 28.28 -1.50
N LEU A 180 -36.43 28.16 -2.82
CA LEU A 180 -36.96 29.26 -3.62
C LEU A 180 -38.47 29.27 -3.38
N SER A 181 -38.93 30.18 -2.52
CA SER A 181 -40.31 30.62 -2.51
C SER A 181 -40.51 31.56 -3.69
N LEU A 182 -41.44 31.21 -4.58
CA LEU A 182 -42.07 32.13 -5.54
C LEU A 182 -42.87 33.19 -4.79
#